data_AF-A0A7L1ERF5-F1
#
_entry.id   AF-A0A7L1ERF5-F1
#
_cell.length_a   1.000
_cell.length_b   1.000
_cell.length_c   1.000
_cell.angle_alpha   90.00
_cell.angle_beta   90.00
_cell.angle_gamma   90.00
#
_symmetry.space_group_name_H-M   'P 1'
#
loop_
_entity.id
_entity.type
_entity.pdbx_description
1 polymer ?
#
loop_
_entity_poly.entity_id
_entity_poly.type
_entity_poly.pdbx_seq_one_letter_code
_entity_poly.pdbx_strand_id
1 'polypeptide(L)'
;LRPFIPEKDSQHFENFLETIGVKDGRGIITDSFGRYRRSLGPAAAANGTGAAGSSDEQSAPSEEDEWDRMISHISSDIEALGCSLDRD
;
A
#
# COMPACT_ATOMS: atom_id res chain seq x y z
N LEU A 1 -5.61 2.81 5.12
CA LEU A 1 -4.57 2.59 6.16
C LEU A 1 -5.01 1.63 7.25
N ARG A 2 -6.26 1.67 7.74
CA ARG A 2 -6.75 0.78 8.81
C ARG A 2 -6.34 -0.71 8.69
N PRO A 3 -6.35 -1.37 7.51
CA PRO A 3 -5.92 -2.77 7.40
C PRO A 3 -4.44 -3.04 7.70
N PHE A 4 -3.59 -2.01 7.73
CA PHE A 4 -2.15 -2.10 7.97
C PHE A 4 -1.74 -1.62 9.37
N ILE A 5 -2.71 -1.21 10.20
CA ILE A 5 -2.46 -0.76 11.58
C ILE A 5 -2.55 -1.98 12.51
N PRO A 6 -1.52 -2.23 13.36
CA PRO A 6 -1.57 -3.30 14.36
C PRO A 6 -2.77 -3.22 15.29
N GLU A 7 -3.26 -4.37 15.76
CA GLU A 7 -4.47 -4.40 16.59
C GLU A 7 -4.28 -3.67 17.93
N LYS A 8 -3.07 -3.70 18.51
CA LYS A 8 -2.73 -2.93 19.72
C LYS A 8 -2.92 -1.41 19.55
N ASP A 9 -2.76 -0.92 18.33
CA ASP A 9 -2.85 0.51 17.99
C ASP A 9 -4.19 0.88 17.35
N SER A 10 -5.08 -0.12 17.16
CA SER A 10 -6.34 0.06 16.43
C SER A 10 -7.23 1.12 17.05
N GLN A 11 -7.45 1.05 18.37
CA GLN A 11 -8.30 2.00 19.08
C GLN A 11 -7.74 3.43 19.02
N HIS A 12 -6.43 3.60 19.17
CA HIS A 12 -5.78 4.91 19.08
C HIS A 12 -5.92 5.51 17.68
N PHE A 13 -5.77 4.68 16.65
CA PHE A 13 -5.95 5.09 15.27
C PHE A 13 -7.41 5.49 14.97
N GLU A 14 -8.40 4.74 15.46
CA GLU A 14 -9.82 5.08 15.30
C GLU A 14 -10.18 6.39 16.02
N ASN A 15 -9.68 6.61 17.24
CA ASN A 15 -9.87 7.86 17.97
C ASN A 15 -9.23 9.05 17.24
N PHE A 16 -8.07 8.84 16.60
CA PHE A 16 -7.43 9.85 15.76
C PHE A 16 -8.33 10.21 14.57
N LEU A 17 -8.90 9.21 13.87
CA LEU A 17 -9.83 9.46 12.76
C LEU A 17 -11.08 10.23 13.19
N GLU A 18 -11.58 9.97 14.40
CA GLU A 18 -12.69 10.74 15.00
C GLU A 18 -12.26 12.18 15.33
N THR A 19 -11.07 12.36 15.89
CA THR A 19 -10.52 13.67 16.25
C THR A 19 -10.33 14.58 15.04
N ILE A 20 -9.86 14.04 13.91
CA ILE A 20 -9.72 14.80 12.66
C ILE A 20 -11.02 14.93 11.87
N GLY A 21 -12.14 14.39 12.39
CA GLY A 21 -13.46 14.46 11.74
C GLY A 21 -13.58 13.60 10.47
N VAL A 22 -12.70 12.62 10.27
CA VAL A 22 -12.75 11.69 9.13
C VAL A 22 -13.70 10.52 9.40
N LYS A 23 -13.97 10.21 10.66
CA LYS A 23 -14.90 9.16 11.07
C LYS A 23 -15.87 9.69 12.13
N ASP A 24 -17.15 9.33 12.04
CA ASP A 24 -18.10 9.45 13.14
C ASP A 24 -18.43 8.05 13.70
N GLY A 25 -19.20 8.01 14.80
CA GLY A 25 -19.67 6.75 15.38
C GLY A 25 -20.52 5.87 14.43
N ARG A 26 -20.79 6.31 13.19
CA ARG A 26 -21.48 5.56 12.13
C ARG A 26 -20.56 5.15 10.98
N GLY A 27 -19.30 5.56 10.98
CA GLY A 27 -18.28 5.14 9.99
C GLY A 27 -17.46 6.31 9.44
N ILE A 28 -16.65 6.03 8.42
CA ILE A 28 -15.84 7.06 7.75
C ILE A 28 -16.80 8.05 7.06
N ILE A 29 -16.66 9.32 7.40
CA ILE A 29 -17.36 10.44 6.78
C ILE A 29 -16.76 10.66 5.40
N THR A 30 -17.10 9.80 4.46
CA THR A 30 -16.91 10.12 3.05
C THR A 30 -18.02 11.08 2.68
N ASP A 31 -17.67 12.35 2.47
CA ASP A 31 -18.49 13.22 1.63
C ASP A 31 -18.88 12.39 0.39
N SER A 32 -20.16 12.11 0.28
CA SER A 32 -20.69 11.18 -0.72
C SER A 32 -20.84 11.83 -2.09
N PHE A 33 -20.35 13.06 -2.30
CA PHE A 33 -20.33 13.70 -3.62
C PHE A 33 -19.21 13.13 -4.50
N GLY A 34 -19.52 11.99 -5.13
CA GLY A 34 -18.79 11.51 -6.29
C GLY A 34 -17.85 10.34 -6.01
N ARG A 35 -18.41 9.21 -5.53
CA ARG A 35 -17.76 7.92 -5.78
C ARG A 35 -17.64 7.73 -7.29
N TYR A 36 -16.54 8.20 -7.89
CA TYR A 36 -16.18 7.84 -9.25
C TYR A 36 -16.13 6.31 -9.26
N ARG A 37 -17.08 5.69 -9.97
CA ARG A 37 -17.03 4.26 -10.24
C ARG A 37 -15.77 4.03 -11.06
N ARG A 38 -14.67 3.63 -10.41
CA ARG A 38 -13.54 3.04 -11.10
C ARG A 38 -14.06 1.76 -11.72
N SER A 39 -14.44 1.81 -12.99
CA SER A 39 -14.54 0.60 -13.81
C SER A 39 -13.19 -0.09 -13.68
N LEU A 40 -13.17 -1.33 -13.15
CA LEU A 40 -11.99 -2.18 -13.26
C LEU A 40 -11.65 -2.26 -14.76
N GLY A 41 -10.61 -1.54 -15.18
CA GLY A 41 -9.99 -1.79 -16.47
C GLY A 41 -9.37 -3.18 -16.45
N PRO A 42 -9.30 -3.89 -17.59
CA PRO A 42 -8.76 -5.23 -17.65
C PRO A 42 -7.32 -5.23 -17.13
N ALA A 43 -7.00 -6.22 -16.30
CA ALA A 43 -5.64 -6.50 -15.87
C ALA A 43 -4.73 -6.58 -17.12
N ALA A 44 -3.77 -5.66 -17.22
CA ALA A 44 -2.69 -5.79 -18.18
C ALA A 44 -1.74 -6.89 -17.67
N ALA A 45 -2.09 -8.14 -17.98
CA ALA A 45 -1.17 -9.26 -17.93
C ALA A 45 -0.16 -9.06 -19.08
N ALA A 46 0.94 -8.36 -18.81
CA ALA A 46 2.08 -8.34 -19.72
C ALA A 46 2.91 -9.61 -19.49
N ASN A 47 2.43 -10.73 -20.05
CA ASN A 47 3.29 -11.84 -20.40
C ASN A 47 4.10 -11.44 -21.65
N GLY A 48 5.41 -11.31 -21.50
CA GLY A 48 6.34 -11.12 -22.60
C GLY A 48 7.64 -11.88 -22.33
N THR A 49 7.67 -13.16 -22.69
CA THR A 49 8.89 -13.96 -22.79
C THR A 49 9.61 -13.57 -24.10
N GLY A 50 10.91 -13.24 -24.04
CA GLY A 50 11.67 -12.91 -25.25
C GLY A 50 13.15 -12.60 -25.04
N ALA A 51 13.93 -13.67 -24.91
CA ALA A 51 15.29 -13.90 -25.45
C ALA A 51 16.35 -12.76 -25.51
N ALA A 52 17.49 -13.09 -24.86
CA ALA A 52 18.87 -12.98 -25.36
C ALA A 52 19.52 -11.59 -25.56
N GLY A 53 20.45 -11.30 -24.64
CA GLY A 53 21.82 -10.93 -25.00
C GLY A 53 22.21 -9.46 -24.90
N SER A 54 23.43 -9.24 -24.38
CA SER A 54 24.18 -7.97 -24.36
C SER A 54 23.64 -6.96 -23.32
N SER A 55 24.42 -6.20 -22.58
CA SER A 55 25.85 -5.87 -22.56
C SER A 55 26.14 -5.33 -21.16
N ASP A 56 27.40 -5.39 -20.73
CA ASP A 56 27.87 -4.97 -19.42
C ASP A 56 27.91 -3.43 -19.35
N GLU A 57 26.74 -2.80 -19.25
CA GLU A 57 26.59 -1.39 -18.95
C GLU A 57 25.99 -1.25 -17.56
N GLN A 58 26.77 -0.63 -16.68
CA GLN A 58 26.39 -0.12 -15.37
C GLN A 58 25.12 0.75 -15.53
N SER A 59 23.97 0.09 -15.57
CA SER A 59 22.68 0.72 -15.77
C SER A 59 22.39 1.46 -14.48
N ALA A 60 22.43 2.78 -14.55
CA ALA A 60 21.88 3.60 -13.48
C ALA A 60 20.46 3.07 -13.20
N PRO A 61 20.09 2.86 -11.92
CA PRO A 61 18.79 2.31 -11.60
C PRO A 61 17.73 3.15 -12.31
N SER A 62 16.89 2.49 -13.12
CA SER A 62 15.81 3.18 -13.80
C SER A 62 14.82 3.68 -12.77
N GLU A 63 14.03 4.71 -13.12
CA GLU A 63 13.01 5.26 -12.23
C GLU A 63 12.02 4.19 -11.72
N GLU A 64 11.72 3.16 -12.52
CA GLU A 64 10.95 1.97 -12.13
C GLU A 64 11.65 1.15 -11.03
N ASP A 65 12.98 1.00 -11.07
CA ASP A 65 13.75 0.32 -10.03
C ASP A 65 13.69 1.08 -8.69
N GLU A 66 13.57 2.41 -8.72
CA GLU A 66 13.44 3.23 -7.51
C GLU A 66 12.06 3.06 -6.86
N TRP A 67 10.99 3.09 -7.67
CA TRP A 67 9.64 2.82 -7.19
C TRP A 67 9.53 1.42 -6.59
N ASP A 68 10.07 0.40 -7.25
CA ASP A 68 10.03 -0.98 -6.76
C ASP A 68 10.82 -1.16 -5.45
N ARG A 69 11.96 -0.48 -5.31
CA ARG A 69 12.70 -0.44 -4.04
C ARG A 69 11.89 0.21 -2.92
N MET A 70 11.21 1.32 -3.21
CA MET A 70 10.38 1.99 -2.23
C MET A 70 9.18 1.14 -1.81
N ILE A 71 8.50 0.49 -2.76
CA ILE A 71 7.40 -0.43 -2.47
C ILE A 71 7.88 -1.62 -1.63
N SER A 72 9.07 -2.15 -1.94
CA SER A 72 9.68 -3.24 -1.16
C SER A 72 9.97 -2.81 0.28
N HIS A 73 10.52 -1.60 0.48
CA HIS A 73 10.77 -1.05 1.82
C HIS A 73 9.48 -0.88 2.62
N ILE A 74 8.44 -0.27 2.02
CA ILE A 74 7.12 -0.09 2.65
C ILE A 74 6.50 -1.45 3.00
N SER A 75 6.63 -2.45 2.13
CA SER A 75 6.10 -3.79 2.38
C SER A 75 6.78 -4.45 3.59
N SER A 76 8.11 -4.37 3.67
CA SER A 76 8.88 -4.86 4.82
C SER A 76 8.48 -4.16 6.12
N ASP A 77 8.24 -2.84 6.09
CA ASP A 77 7.80 -2.10 7.27
C ASP A 77 6.41 -2.55 7.75
N ILE A 78 5.48 -2.79 6.83
CA ILE A 78 4.13 -3.30 7.15
C ILE A 78 4.20 -4.70 7.76
N GLU A 79 5.03 -5.58 7.23
CA GLU A 79 5.25 -6.92 7.79
C GLU A 79 5.81 -6.83 9.22
N ALA A 80 6.81 -5.96 9.44
CA ALA A 80 7.39 -5.74 10.76
C ALA A 80 6.38 -5.21 11.80
N LEU A 81 5.41 -4.39 11.37
CA LEU A 81 4.31 -3.94 12.23
C LEU A 81 3.39 -5.10 12.64
N GLY A 82 3.14 -6.06 11.74
CA GLY A 82 2.32 -7.26 11.98
C GLY A 82 2.99 -8.35 12.82
N CYS A 83 4.31 -8.53 12.67
CA CYS A 83 5.10 -9.55 13.40
C CYS A 83 5.16 -9.34 14.92
N SER A 84 4.78 -8.16 15.43
CA SER A 84 4.72 -7.89 16.87
C SER A 84 3.64 -8.69 17.62
N LEU A 85 2.82 -9.50 16.94
CA LEU A 85 1.66 -10.20 17.51
C LEU A 85 1.94 -11.66 17.96
N ASP A 86 3.06 -12.27 17.57
CA ASP A 86 3.33 -13.70 17.84
C ASP A 86 4.15 -13.96 19.11
N ARG A 87 4.21 -13.00 20.03
CA ARG A 87 5.05 -13.11 21.22
C ARG A 87 4.25 -12.84 22.49
N ASP A 88 3.32 -13.74 22.79
CA ASP A 88 2.82 -14.04 24.14
C ASP A 88 2.54 -15.55 24.28
#